data_AF-A0A7V3UHI5-F1
#
_entry.id   AF-A0A7V3UHI5-F1
#
_cell.length_a   1.000
_cell.length_b   1.000
_cell.length_c   1.000
_cell.angle_alpha   90.00
_cell.angle_beta   90.00
_cell.angle_gamma   90.00
#
_symmetry.space_group_name_H-M   'P 1'
#
loop_
_entity.id
_entity.type
_entity.pdbx_description
1 polymer ?
#
loop_
_entity_poly.entity_id
_entity_poly.type
_entity_poly.pdbx_seq_one_letter_code
_entity_poly.pdbx_strand_id
1 'polypeptide(L)'
;LNVPDTVGYTLPSEFSQLVRSVRERVAGNRDDITISVHCHNDLGLAVANSLAAIEAGARQVECTVNGIGERAGNASLEELVMAMYVRADRLPYRNGIDTCELYSTSQLLAVIIGFGVQPNKAIVGRNAFAHEAGIHQHGVISNPLCYEIMTPESVGVPRSELVLGKHSGRHAFRKRLEELGYQLSEEQLNEAFKRFKDLADKKKEIYEEDLQVIAGELSLTVPEAYSLEYLGTVGGTGIIPTATVKIRRGEQVVQHSGCGDGPVEAAYRAIDAITGIPGRLKEYSIRAVTKGKDAIGEALVVVDFDGQLISGKGSSTDIIEASAKAYLNAVNKMVMKRGIKEVRDEGP
;
A
#
# COMPACT_ATOMS: atom_id res chain seq x y z
N LEU A 1 -19.21 -22.56 -26.48
CA LEU A 1 -18.56 -21.99 -27.67
C LEU A 1 -17.86 -20.69 -27.25
N ASN A 2 -16.56 -20.55 -27.46
CA ASN A 2 -15.83 -19.31 -27.12
C ASN A 2 -15.62 -18.43 -28.35
N VAL A 3 -15.84 -17.13 -28.22
CA VAL A 3 -15.60 -16.12 -29.27
C VAL A 3 -14.53 -15.14 -28.78
N PRO A 4 -13.26 -15.29 -29.21
CA PRO A 4 -12.19 -14.43 -28.76
C PRO A 4 -12.02 -13.17 -29.64
N ASP A 5 -11.76 -12.02 -29.01
CA ASP A 5 -11.09 -10.87 -29.63
C ASP A 5 -9.60 -10.95 -29.28
N THR A 6 -8.88 -11.86 -29.95
CA THR A 6 -7.49 -12.21 -29.64
C THR A 6 -6.52 -11.04 -29.79
N VAL A 7 -6.79 -10.14 -30.73
CA VAL A 7 -5.92 -9.00 -31.05
C VAL A 7 -6.38 -7.73 -30.31
N GLY A 8 -7.57 -7.73 -29.69
CA GLY A 8 -8.02 -6.63 -28.84
C GLY A 8 -8.31 -5.33 -29.59
N TYR A 9 -8.73 -5.43 -30.86
CA TYR A 9 -8.91 -4.28 -31.75
C TYR A 9 -10.37 -4.00 -32.12
N THR A 10 -11.30 -4.90 -31.78
CA THR A 10 -12.71 -4.75 -32.20
C THR A 10 -13.39 -3.63 -31.43
N LEU A 11 -14.35 -2.95 -32.07
CA LEU A 11 -15.21 -1.98 -31.39
C LEU A 11 -16.41 -2.68 -30.72
N PRO A 12 -16.98 -2.13 -29.64
CA PRO A 12 -18.08 -2.78 -28.92
C PRO A 12 -19.30 -3.10 -29.79
N SER A 13 -19.65 -2.21 -30.73
CA SER A 13 -20.76 -2.43 -31.67
C SER A 13 -20.49 -3.59 -32.63
N GLU A 14 -19.26 -3.69 -33.14
CA GLU A 14 -18.83 -4.77 -34.05
C GLU A 14 -18.81 -6.11 -33.31
N PHE A 15 -18.25 -6.13 -32.10
CA PHE A 15 -18.17 -7.35 -31.28
C PHE A 15 -19.56 -7.81 -30.84
N SER A 16 -20.45 -6.89 -30.45
CA SER A 16 -21.85 -7.19 -30.14
C SER A 16 -22.59 -7.82 -31.33
N GLN A 17 -22.38 -7.27 -32.55
CA GLN A 17 -22.98 -7.82 -33.77
C GLN A 17 -22.44 -9.22 -34.10
N LEU A 18 -21.13 -9.45 -33.91
CA LEU A 18 -20.52 -10.75 -34.08
C LEU A 18 -21.14 -11.78 -33.13
N VAL A 19 -21.20 -11.48 -31.83
CA VAL A 19 -21.77 -12.37 -30.81
C VAL A 19 -23.24 -12.66 -31.08
N ARG A 20 -24.02 -11.63 -31.45
CA ARG A 20 -25.43 -11.80 -31.85
C ARG A 20 -25.58 -12.72 -33.07
N SER A 21 -24.73 -12.53 -34.08
CA SER A 21 -24.73 -13.37 -35.29
C SER A 21 -24.37 -14.81 -34.97
N VAL A 22 -23.39 -15.05 -34.10
CA VAL A 22 -23.03 -16.39 -33.63
C VAL A 22 -24.19 -17.01 -32.86
N ARG A 23 -24.83 -16.26 -31.97
CA ARG A 23 -26.01 -16.73 -31.23
C ARG A 23 -27.14 -17.13 -32.17
N GLU A 24 -27.49 -16.28 -33.12
CA GLU A 24 -28.62 -16.51 -34.03
C GLU A 24 -28.37 -17.63 -35.03
N ARG A 25 -27.14 -17.73 -35.57
CA ARG A 25 -26.83 -18.66 -36.67
C ARG A 25 -26.26 -19.99 -36.20
N VAL A 26 -25.57 -20.03 -35.07
CA VAL A 26 -24.86 -21.22 -34.58
C VAL A 26 -25.59 -21.84 -33.40
N ALA A 27 -25.91 -21.06 -32.36
CA ALA A 27 -26.64 -21.57 -31.22
C ALA A 27 -28.14 -21.71 -31.53
N GLY A 28 -28.74 -20.76 -32.24
CA GLY A 28 -30.19 -20.74 -32.48
C GLY A 28 -30.97 -20.79 -31.17
N ASN A 29 -31.90 -21.75 -31.07
CA ASN A 29 -32.71 -22.00 -29.87
C ASN A 29 -32.13 -23.11 -28.97
N ARG A 30 -30.83 -23.41 -29.09
CA ARG A 30 -30.18 -24.47 -28.34
C ARG A 30 -29.75 -23.97 -26.96
N ASP A 31 -30.40 -24.47 -25.93
CA ASP A 31 -30.08 -24.15 -24.54
C ASP A 31 -28.85 -24.91 -24.01
N ASP A 32 -28.34 -25.91 -24.75
CA ASP A 32 -27.15 -26.69 -24.38
C ASP A 32 -25.83 -25.99 -24.74
N ILE A 33 -25.87 -24.83 -25.40
CA ILE A 33 -24.67 -24.09 -25.83
C ILE A 33 -24.56 -22.77 -25.06
N THR A 34 -23.59 -22.72 -24.15
CA THR A 34 -23.14 -21.44 -23.56
C THR A 34 -22.18 -20.72 -24.51
N ILE A 35 -22.51 -19.47 -24.83
CA ILE A 35 -21.60 -18.56 -25.54
C ILE A 35 -20.69 -17.86 -24.52
N SER A 36 -19.40 -18.14 -24.64
CA SER A 36 -18.31 -17.50 -23.92
C SER A 36 -17.63 -16.46 -24.80
N VAL A 37 -17.07 -15.41 -24.20
CA VAL A 37 -16.22 -14.43 -24.88
C VAL A 37 -14.90 -14.24 -24.15
N HIS A 38 -13.86 -13.93 -24.91
CA HIS A 38 -12.51 -13.70 -24.40
C HIS A 38 -11.90 -12.47 -25.09
N CYS A 39 -11.88 -11.32 -24.42
CA CYS A 39 -11.44 -10.07 -25.04
C CYS A 39 -10.05 -9.64 -24.54
N HIS A 40 -9.13 -9.44 -25.46
CA HIS A 40 -7.85 -8.77 -25.18
C HIS A 40 -8.01 -7.24 -25.19
N ASN A 41 -7.03 -6.55 -24.59
CA ASN A 41 -7.13 -5.14 -24.25
C ASN A 41 -6.18 -4.22 -25.03
N ASP A 42 -5.71 -4.62 -26.21
CA ASP A 42 -4.72 -3.88 -27.01
C ASP A 42 -5.17 -2.44 -27.36
N LEU A 43 -6.47 -2.18 -27.52
CA LEU A 43 -7.04 -0.81 -27.66
C LEU A 43 -7.72 -0.27 -26.39
N GLY A 44 -7.61 -0.95 -25.25
CA GLY A 44 -8.27 -0.54 -24.01
C GLY A 44 -9.79 -0.79 -23.97
N LEU A 45 -10.31 -1.65 -24.86
CA LEU A 45 -11.75 -1.88 -25.03
C LEU A 45 -12.23 -3.25 -24.51
N ALA A 46 -11.39 -4.04 -23.85
CA ALA A 46 -11.73 -5.43 -23.49
C ALA A 46 -12.98 -5.54 -22.60
N VAL A 47 -13.09 -4.68 -21.59
CA VAL A 47 -14.25 -4.63 -20.68
C VAL A 47 -15.50 -4.17 -21.44
N ALA A 48 -15.39 -3.13 -22.27
CA ALA A 48 -16.50 -2.62 -23.06
C ALA A 48 -17.04 -3.66 -24.05
N ASN A 49 -16.14 -4.37 -24.75
CA ASN A 49 -16.50 -5.46 -25.66
C ASN A 49 -17.16 -6.62 -24.91
N SER A 50 -16.66 -6.97 -23.74
CA SER A 50 -17.24 -8.03 -22.90
C SER A 50 -18.65 -7.67 -22.42
N LEU A 51 -18.89 -6.42 -21.98
CA LEU A 51 -20.24 -5.96 -21.61
C LEU A 51 -21.19 -5.96 -22.81
N ALA A 52 -20.75 -5.47 -23.96
CA ALA A 52 -21.54 -5.46 -25.19
C ALA A 52 -21.88 -6.89 -25.68
N ALA A 53 -21.00 -7.86 -25.42
CA ALA A 53 -21.25 -9.27 -25.67
C ALA A 53 -22.30 -9.87 -24.73
N ILE A 54 -22.28 -9.52 -23.44
CA ILE A 54 -23.31 -9.94 -22.47
C ILE A 54 -24.70 -9.46 -22.93
N GLU A 55 -24.80 -8.20 -23.35
CA GLU A 55 -26.02 -7.63 -23.93
C GLU A 55 -26.43 -8.33 -25.24
N ALA A 56 -25.45 -8.78 -26.03
CA ALA A 56 -25.67 -9.62 -27.21
C ALA A 56 -26.00 -11.09 -26.88
N GLY A 57 -26.11 -11.47 -25.60
CA GLY A 57 -26.53 -12.80 -25.18
C GLY A 57 -25.41 -13.76 -24.79
N ALA A 58 -24.16 -13.30 -24.70
CA ALA A 58 -23.11 -14.09 -24.06
C ALA A 58 -23.47 -14.35 -22.58
N ARG A 59 -23.10 -15.53 -22.07
CA ARG A 59 -23.39 -15.96 -20.69
C ARG A 59 -22.15 -16.41 -19.92
N GLN A 60 -20.99 -16.38 -20.56
CA GLN A 60 -19.70 -16.57 -19.93
C GLN A 60 -18.73 -15.52 -20.47
N VAL A 61 -17.88 -14.99 -19.60
CA VAL A 61 -16.80 -14.08 -19.94
C VAL A 61 -15.51 -14.65 -19.34
N GLU A 62 -14.47 -14.78 -20.15
CA GLU A 62 -13.13 -15.09 -19.71
C GLU A 62 -12.39 -13.77 -19.44
N CYS A 63 -12.06 -13.55 -18.17
CA CYS A 63 -11.42 -12.33 -17.68
C CYS A 63 -10.39 -12.67 -16.60
N THR A 64 -9.58 -11.69 -16.22
CA THR A 64 -8.50 -11.89 -15.26
C THR A 64 -8.46 -10.80 -14.20
N VAL A 65 -8.00 -11.14 -12.99
CA VAL A 65 -7.73 -10.16 -11.94
C VAL A 65 -6.66 -9.20 -12.44
N ASN A 66 -6.86 -7.92 -12.21
CA ASN A 66 -6.00 -6.84 -12.68
C ASN A 66 -5.92 -6.69 -14.21
N GLY A 67 -6.68 -7.48 -14.99
CA GLY A 67 -6.59 -7.52 -16.45
C GLY A 67 -5.29 -8.15 -16.95
N ILE A 68 -4.57 -8.94 -16.13
CA ILE A 68 -3.32 -9.59 -16.56
C ILE A 68 -3.55 -10.52 -17.76
N GLY A 69 -2.61 -10.55 -18.69
CA GLY A 69 -2.64 -11.39 -19.88
C GLY A 69 -1.48 -11.08 -20.81
N GLU A 70 -1.52 -11.63 -22.03
CA GLU A 70 -0.53 -11.29 -23.04
C GLU A 70 -0.65 -9.81 -23.46
N ARG A 71 0.49 -9.18 -23.76
CA ARG A 71 0.60 -7.81 -24.27
C ARG A 71 -0.09 -6.78 -23.35
N ALA A 72 -1.20 -6.19 -23.79
CA ALA A 72 -2.00 -5.22 -23.03
C ALA A 72 -2.97 -5.88 -22.04
N GLY A 73 -3.02 -7.21 -22.00
CA GLY A 73 -3.82 -7.98 -21.08
C GLY A 73 -5.21 -8.36 -21.60
N ASN A 74 -6.05 -8.80 -20.67
CA ASN A 74 -7.41 -9.26 -20.90
C ASN A 74 -8.42 -8.29 -20.27
N ALA A 75 -9.71 -8.54 -20.47
CA ALA A 75 -10.76 -7.88 -19.72
C ALA A 75 -10.53 -8.06 -18.20
N SER A 76 -10.56 -6.95 -17.46
CA SER A 76 -10.39 -6.95 -16.01
C SER A 76 -11.65 -7.47 -15.31
N LEU A 77 -11.45 -8.43 -14.40
CA LEU A 77 -12.51 -9.02 -13.59
C LEU A 77 -13.19 -7.96 -12.71
N GLU A 78 -12.41 -7.20 -11.94
CA GLU A 78 -12.92 -6.21 -11.00
C GLU A 78 -13.70 -5.08 -11.71
N GLU A 79 -13.25 -4.66 -12.90
CA GLU A 79 -13.93 -3.64 -13.70
C GLU A 79 -15.26 -4.15 -14.26
N LEU A 80 -15.30 -5.39 -14.77
CA LEU A 80 -16.54 -6.01 -15.26
C LEU A 80 -17.59 -6.18 -14.17
N VAL A 81 -17.16 -6.72 -13.02
CA VAL A 81 -18.04 -6.99 -11.88
C VAL A 81 -18.60 -5.69 -11.34
N MET A 82 -17.76 -4.68 -11.11
CA MET A 82 -18.22 -3.41 -10.55
C MET A 82 -19.05 -2.60 -11.55
N ALA A 83 -18.81 -2.70 -12.86
CA ALA A 83 -19.69 -2.11 -13.86
C ALA A 83 -21.12 -2.68 -13.75
N MET A 84 -21.28 -4.00 -13.65
CA MET A 84 -22.60 -4.63 -13.48
C MET A 84 -23.21 -4.33 -12.11
N TYR A 85 -22.41 -4.26 -11.05
CA TYR A 85 -22.87 -3.96 -9.71
C TYR A 85 -23.39 -2.51 -9.58
N VAL A 86 -22.58 -1.54 -9.99
CA VAL A 86 -22.91 -0.10 -9.88
C VAL A 86 -24.00 0.31 -10.86
N ARG A 87 -24.02 -0.28 -12.06
CA ARG A 87 -25.00 0.02 -13.11
C ARG A 87 -26.00 -1.10 -13.31
N ALA A 88 -26.42 -1.76 -12.24
CA ALA A 88 -27.47 -2.79 -12.28
C ALA A 88 -28.79 -2.26 -12.89
N ASP A 89 -28.99 -0.93 -12.91
CA ASP A 89 -30.10 -0.25 -13.60
C ASP A 89 -30.08 -0.44 -15.13
N ARG A 90 -28.88 -0.60 -15.72
CA ARG A 90 -28.69 -0.81 -17.18
C ARG A 90 -28.16 -2.20 -17.52
N LEU A 91 -27.43 -2.80 -16.61
CA LEU A 91 -26.80 -4.11 -16.75
C LEU A 91 -27.41 -5.06 -15.71
N PRO A 92 -28.68 -5.51 -15.90
CA PRO A 92 -29.41 -6.30 -14.91
C PRO A 92 -28.94 -7.77 -14.86
N TYR A 93 -27.63 -8.00 -14.98
CA TYR A 93 -26.99 -9.31 -14.98
C TYR A 93 -26.38 -9.57 -13.61
N ARG A 94 -26.37 -10.84 -13.20
CA ARG A 94 -25.84 -11.27 -11.90
C ARG A 94 -24.69 -12.24 -12.08
N ASN A 95 -23.78 -12.20 -11.13
CA ASN A 95 -22.68 -13.16 -10.99
C ASN A 95 -22.55 -13.53 -9.49
N GLY A 96 -21.72 -14.53 -9.19
CA GLY A 96 -21.51 -15.03 -7.83
C GLY A 96 -20.24 -14.51 -7.15
N ILE A 97 -19.68 -13.39 -7.60
CA ILE A 97 -18.41 -12.86 -7.10
C ILE A 97 -18.67 -11.98 -5.88
N ASP A 98 -17.91 -12.21 -4.82
CA ASP A 98 -17.88 -11.33 -3.65
C ASP A 98 -17.06 -10.09 -3.98
N THR A 99 -17.73 -8.94 -4.08
CA THR A 99 -17.07 -7.68 -4.44
C THR A 99 -16.12 -7.20 -3.35
N CYS A 100 -16.36 -7.56 -2.09
CA CYS A 100 -15.52 -7.18 -0.95
C CYS A 100 -14.14 -7.86 -0.97
N GLU A 101 -13.92 -8.87 -1.82
CA GLU A 101 -12.63 -9.54 -1.96
C GLU A 101 -11.82 -9.08 -3.18
N LEU A 102 -12.32 -8.11 -3.95
CA LEU A 102 -11.65 -7.65 -5.18
C LEU A 102 -10.30 -6.99 -4.87
N TYR A 103 -10.24 -6.11 -3.87
CA TYR A 103 -9.01 -5.42 -3.51
C TYR A 103 -7.95 -6.36 -2.93
N SER A 104 -8.30 -7.18 -1.94
CA SER A 104 -7.40 -8.17 -1.32
C SER A 104 -6.82 -9.13 -2.37
N THR A 105 -7.66 -9.61 -3.29
CA THR A 105 -7.26 -10.49 -4.39
C THR A 105 -6.30 -9.78 -5.36
N SER A 106 -6.57 -8.52 -5.68
CA SER A 106 -5.70 -7.69 -6.52
C SER A 106 -4.31 -7.51 -5.89
N GLN A 107 -4.25 -7.21 -4.58
CA GLN A 107 -2.98 -7.06 -3.85
C GLN A 107 -2.22 -8.38 -3.76
N LEU A 108 -2.91 -9.49 -3.48
CA LEU A 108 -2.31 -10.82 -3.46
C LEU A 108 -1.68 -11.17 -4.81
N LEU A 109 -2.39 -10.92 -5.92
CA LEU A 109 -1.85 -11.16 -7.26
C LEU A 109 -0.59 -10.33 -7.49
N ALA A 110 -0.59 -9.05 -7.13
CA ALA A 110 0.57 -8.15 -7.29
C ALA A 110 1.82 -8.69 -6.56
N VAL A 111 1.64 -9.27 -5.38
CA VAL A 111 2.71 -9.94 -4.63
C VAL A 111 3.20 -11.19 -5.37
N ILE A 112 2.30 -12.04 -5.86
CA ILE A 112 2.64 -13.30 -6.54
C ILE A 112 3.45 -13.06 -7.81
N ILE A 113 3.05 -12.08 -8.63
CA ILE A 113 3.67 -11.83 -9.93
C ILE A 113 4.85 -10.86 -9.85
N GLY A 114 5.04 -10.17 -8.72
CA GLY A 114 6.10 -9.17 -8.53
C GLY A 114 5.90 -7.87 -9.31
N PHE A 115 4.69 -7.62 -9.84
CA PHE A 115 4.31 -6.38 -10.53
C PHE A 115 3.22 -5.67 -9.73
N GLY A 116 3.45 -4.41 -9.40
CA GLY A 116 2.48 -3.59 -8.65
C GLY A 116 1.23 -3.23 -9.46
N VAL A 117 0.15 -2.88 -8.75
CA VAL A 117 -1.08 -2.35 -9.36
C VAL A 117 -0.86 -0.89 -9.76
N GLN A 118 -1.32 -0.51 -10.96
CA GLN A 118 -1.23 0.88 -11.40
C GLN A 118 -2.01 1.79 -10.43
N PRO A 119 -1.44 2.92 -9.94
CA PRO A 119 -2.10 3.74 -8.93
C PRO A 119 -3.51 4.20 -9.29
N ASN A 120 -3.72 4.54 -10.56
CA ASN A 120 -4.98 5.01 -11.13
C ASN A 120 -5.80 3.89 -11.80
N LYS A 121 -5.50 2.62 -11.54
CA LYS A 121 -6.31 1.51 -12.03
C LYS A 121 -7.74 1.63 -11.48
N ALA A 122 -8.73 1.41 -12.33
CA ALA A 122 -10.12 1.41 -11.91
C ALA A 122 -10.36 0.35 -10.83
N ILE A 123 -11.25 0.68 -9.88
CA ILE A 123 -11.70 -0.18 -8.78
C ILE A 123 -10.64 -0.47 -7.70
N VAL A 124 -9.46 -0.95 -8.07
CA VAL A 124 -8.46 -1.50 -7.12
C VAL A 124 -7.17 -0.68 -7.03
N GLY A 125 -7.03 0.37 -7.84
CA GLY A 125 -5.91 1.30 -7.74
C GLY A 125 -5.98 2.14 -6.48
N ARG A 126 -4.82 2.44 -5.87
CA ARG A 126 -4.75 3.24 -4.63
C ARG A 126 -5.40 4.64 -4.75
N ASN A 127 -5.45 5.19 -5.97
CA ASN A 127 -6.06 6.50 -6.25
C ASN A 127 -7.55 6.40 -6.62
N ALA A 128 -8.15 5.19 -6.72
CA ALA A 128 -9.52 5.01 -7.21
C ALA A 128 -10.59 5.66 -6.31
N PHE A 129 -10.28 5.83 -5.02
CA PHE A 129 -11.16 6.45 -4.01
C PHE A 129 -10.54 7.70 -3.37
N ALA A 130 -9.46 8.23 -3.96
CA ALA A 130 -8.75 9.38 -3.43
C ALA A 130 -9.38 10.71 -3.91
N HIS A 131 -9.55 11.67 -2.99
CA HIS A 131 -10.11 13.00 -3.30
C HIS A 131 -9.13 14.12 -2.90
N GLU A 132 -8.52 14.79 -3.89
CA GLU A 132 -7.50 15.82 -3.65
C GLU A 132 -8.07 17.27 -3.63
N ALA A 133 -9.03 17.57 -4.52
CA ALA A 133 -9.53 18.93 -4.69
C ALA A 133 -10.39 19.36 -3.49
N GLY A 134 -10.10 20.53 -2.89
CA GLY A 134 -10.79 21.01 -1.70
C GLY A 134 -12.33 21.11 -1.85
N ILE A 135 -12.81 21.39 -3.05
CA ILE A 135 -14.25 21.37 -3.36
C ILE A 135 -14.84 19.95 -3.41
N HIS A 136 -14.07 18.97 -3.88
CA HIS A 136 -14.49 17.56 -3.90
C HIS A 136 -14.47 16.99 -2.48
N GLN A 137 -13.46 17.33 -1.67
CA GLN A 137 -13.43 16.96 -0.25
C GLN A 137 -14.63 17.49 0.51
N HIS A 138 -14.97 18.79 0.34
CA HIS A 138 -16.16 19.36 0.96
C HIS A 138 -17.45 18.67 0.46
N GLY A 139 -17.51 18.36 -0.84
CA GLY A 139 -18.63 17.64 -1.43
C GLY A 139 -18.80 16.23 -0.87
N VAL A 140 -17.72 15.46 -0.75
CA VAL A 140 -17.75 14.10 -0.17
C VAL A 140 -18.11 14.14 1.31
N ILE A 141 -17.56 15.10 2.08
CA ILE A 141 -17.92 15.29 3.50
C ILE A 141 -19.41 15.63 3.65
N SER A 142 -19.97 16.42 2.72
CA SER A 142 -21.39 16.82 2.76
C SER A 142 -22.32 15.70 2.30
N ASN A 143 -21.99 15.07 1.18
CA ASN A 143 -22.71 13.94 0.59
C ASN A 143 -21.74 13.13 -0.30
N PRO A 144 -21.29 11.95 0.16
CA PRO A 144 -20.35 11.10 -0.58
C PRO A 144 -20.80 10.78 -2.01
N LEU A 145 -22.11 10.64 -2.25
CA LEU A 145 -22.70 10.32 -3.56
C LEU A 145 -22.45 11.40 -4.63
N CYS A 146 -22.00 12.60 -4.25
CA CYS A 146 -21.62 13.64 -5.20
C CYS A 146 -20.41 13.26 -6.07
N TYR A 147 -19.50 12.44 -5.54
CA TYR A 147 -18.24 12.09 -6.20
C TYR A 147 -17.88 10.61 -6.12
N GLU A 148 -18.55 9.83 -5.26
CA GLU A 148 -18.32 8.40 -5.11
C GLU A 148 -19.47 7.60 -5.75
N ILE A 149 -19.20 7.01 -6.92
CA ILE A 149 -20.14 6.11 -7.60
C ILE A 149 -20.31 4.75 -6.90
N MET A 150 -19.38 4.42 -6.00
CA MET A 150 -19.36 3.23 -5.16
C MET A 150 -18.48 3.53 -3.93
N THR A 151 -18.66 2.80 -2.82
CA THR A 151 -17.86 3.02 -1.62
C THR A 151 -16.58 2.17 -1.62
N PRO A 152 -15.49 2.59 -0.95
CA PRO A 152 -14.30 1.77 -0.79
C PRO A 152 -14.61 0.39 -0.18
N GLU A 153 -15.50 0.36 0.81
CA GLU A 153 -15.89 -0.87 1.48
C GLU A 153 -16.60 -1.86 0.54
N SER A 154 -17.31 -1.36 -0.48
CA SER A 154 -18.01 -2.22 -1.45
C SER A 154 -17.07 -3.06 -2.31
N VAL A 155 -15.78 -2.71 -2.36
CA VAL A 155 -14.74 -3.41 -3.13
C VAL A 155 -13.64 -4.01 -2.24
N GLY A 156 -13.79 -3.91 -0.92
CA GLY A 156 -12.79 -4.39 0.04
C GLY A 156 -11.61 -3.47 0.27
N VAL A 157 -11.66 -2.22 -0.19
CA VAL A 157 -10.60 -1.24 0.07
C VAL A 157 -10.69 -0.80 1.54
N PRO A 158 -9.60 -0.90 2.32
CA PRO A 158 -9.55 -0.35 3.67
C PRO A 158 -9.91 1.14 3.65
N ARG A 159 -10.66 1.62 4.65
CA ARG A 159 -11.15 3.01 4.71
C ARG A 159 -10.06 4.02 4.32
N SER A 160 -10.43 4.91 3.39
CA SER A 160 -9.54 5.79 2.64
C SER A 160 -8.53 6.56 3.49
N GLU A 161 -7.29 6.53 3.04
CA GLU A 161 -6.28 7.52 3.38
C GLU A 161 -6.67 8.88 2.78
N LEU A 162 -6.77 9.91 3.63
CA LEU A 162 -6.91 11.30 3.18
C LEU A 162 -5.69 11.69 2.33
N VAL A 163 -5.86 11.79 1.00
CA VAL A 163 -4.81 12.27 0.10
C VAL A 163 -4.70 13.78 0.21
N LEU A 164 -3.51 14.25 0.56
CA LEU A 164 -3.21 15.67 0.73
C LEU A 164 -2.56 16.23 -0.53
N GLY A 165 -2.99 17.41 -0.95
CA GLY A 165 -2.46 18.13 -2.10
C GLY A 165 -2.46 19.64 -1.89
N LYS A 166 -2.10 20.42 -2.91
CA LYS A 166 -1.91 21.89 -2.78
C LYS A 166 -3.16 22.63 -2.29
N HIS A 167 -4.34 22.08 -2.54
CA HIS A 167 -5.62 22.63 -2.10
C HIS A 167 -6.07 22.14 -0.73
N SER A 168 -5.37 21.17 -0.13
CA SER A 168 -5.72 20.69 1.20
C SER A 168 -5.53 21.77 2.25
N GLY A 169 -6.53 21.90 3.12
CA GLY A 169 -6.55 22.84 4.23
C GLY A 169 -5.81 22.31 5.45
N ARG A 170 -5.52 23.20 6.40
CA ARG A 170 -4.78 22.89 7.62
C ARG A 170 -5.44 21.82 8.48
N HIS A 171 -6.77 21.78 8.50
CA HIS A 171 -7.52 20.78 9.27
C HIS A 171 -7.34 19.36 8.72
N ALA A 172 -7.40 19.19 7.38
CA ALA A 172 -7.13 17.92 6.73
C ALA A 172 -5.69 17.46 6.94
N PHE A 173 -4.73 18.39 6.86
CA PHE A 173 -3.31 18.12 7.15
C PHE A 173 -3.09 17.63 8.60
N ARG A 174 -3.68 18.30 9.60
CA ARG A 174 -3.61 17.88 11.01
C ARG A 174 -4.14 16.46 11.21
N LYS A 175 -5.36 16.20 10.73
CA LYS A 175 -6.02 14.91 10.89
C LYS A 175 -5.18 13.78 10.30
N ARG A 176 -4.58 13.99 9.12
CA ARG A 176 -3.71 12.99 8.50
C ARG A 176 -2.43 12.75 9.31
N LEU A 177 -1.80 13.79 9.85
CA LEU A 177 -0.63 13.61 10.72
C LEU A 177 -0.97 12.84 12.01
N GLU A 178 -2.15 13.09 12.60
CA GLU A 178 -2.64 12.34 13.77
C GLU A 178 -2.93 10.87 13.42
N GLU A 179 -3.53 10.59 12.27
CA GLU A 179 -3.73 9.22 11.74
C GLU A 179 -2.40 8.48 11.52
N LEU A 180 -1.35 9.21 11.12
CA LEU A 180 0.02 8.69 10.99
C LEU A 180 0.77 8.57 12.33
N GLY A 181 0.13 8.92 13.44
CA GLY A 181 0.69 8.82 14.79
C GLY A 181 1.58 9.98 15.21
N TYR A 182 1.57 11.10 14.48
CA TYR A 182 2.30 12.31 14.84
C TYR A 182 1.40 13.28 15.62
N GLN A 183 1.86 13.69 16.80
CA GLN A 183 1.25 14.77 17.58
C GLN A 183 2.19 15.97 17.57
N LEU A 184 1.82 17.01 16.82
CA LEU A 184 2.56 18.25 16.74
C LEU A 184 1.89 19.32 17.61
N SER A 185 2.67 20.13 18.30
CA SER A 185 2.17 21.38 18.90
C SER A 185 1.63 22.33 17.83
N GLU A 186 0.84 23.33 18.23
CA GLU A 186 0.32 24.34 17.29
C GLU A 186 1.43 25.04 16.49
N GLU A 187 2.57 25.31 17.11
CA GLU A 187 3.75 25.94 16.49
C GLU A 187 4.42 25.00 15.48
N GLN A 188 4.65 23.73 15.85
CA GLN A 188 5.20 22.72 14.94
C GLN A 188 4.26 22.43 13.77
N LEU A 189 2.96 22.39 14.01
CA LEU A 189 1.96 22.17 12.98
C LEU A 189 1.93 23.33 11.98
N ASN A 190 2.09 24.58 12.44
CA ASN A 190 2.18 25.74 11.56
C ASN A 190 3.38 25.66 10.63
N GLU A 191 4.55 25.32 11.17
CA GLU A 191 5.78 25.15 10.39
C GLU A 191 5.67 23.96 9.43
N ALA A 192 5.12 22.83 9.88
CA ALA A 192 4.88 21.65 9.05
C ALA A 192 3.92 21.95 7.91
N PHE A 193 2.84 22.69 8.19
CA PHE A 193 1.87 23.07 7.18
C PHE A 193 2.46 24.03 6.13
N LYS A 194 3.36 24.93 6.53
CA LYS A 194 4.08 25.81 5.61
C LYS A 194 4.98 25.00 4.65
N ARG A 195 5.77 24.08 5.20
CA ARG A 195 6.62 23.17 4.38
C ARG A 195 5.79 22.28 3.47
N PHE A 196 4.64 21.80 3.95
CA PHE A 196 3.69 21.05 3.15
C PHE A 196 3.17 21.87 1.96
N LYS A 197 2.82 23.14 2.15
CA LYS A 197 2.43 24.04 1.05
C LYS A 197 3.56 24.24 0.05
N ASP A 198 4.77 24.52 0.54
CA ASP A 198 5.94 24.70 -0.32
C ASP A 198 6.28 23.45 -1.15
N LEU A 199 6.08 22.26 -0.56
CA LEU A 199 6.27 20.99 -1.25
C LEU A 199 5.13 20.71 -2.24
N ALA A 200 3.88 21.00 -1.87
CA ALA A 200 2.71 20.80 -2.72
C ALA A 200 2.65 21.76 -3.91
N ASP A 201 3.32 22.91 -3.83
CA ASP A 201 3.51 23.81 -4.98
C ASP A 201 4.54 23.27 -5.97
N LYS A 202 5.52 22.48 -5.50
CA LYS A 202 6.59 21.90 -6.33
C LYS A 202 6.28 20.50 -6.84
N LYS A 203 5.40 19.77 -6.14
CA LYS A 203 5.08 18.37 -6.40
C LYS A 203 3.58 18.20 -6.60
N LYS A 204 3.19 17.57 -7.71
CA LYS A 204 1.77 17.33 -8.03
C LYS A 204 1.08 16.41 -7.03
N GLU A 205 1.78 15.40 -6.51
CA GLU A 205 1.24 14.43 -5.55
C GLU A 205 2.12 14.41 -4.30
N ILE A 206 1.53 14.65 -3.13
CA ILE A 206 2.19 14.49 -1.83
C ILE A 206 1.81 13.11 -1.32
N TYR A 207 2.81 12.26 -1.17
CA TYR A 207 2.64 10.92 -0.63
C TYR A 207 2.80 10.92 0.90
N GLU A 208 2.39 9.83 1.51
CA GLU A 208 2.53 9.64 2.95
C GLU A 208 3.98 9.82 3.42
N GLU A 209 4.96 9.34 2.64
CA GLU A 209 6.37 9.48 2.97
C GLU A 209 6.82 10.93 3.02
N ASP A 210 6.26 11.80 2.18
CA ASP A 210 6.54 13.23 2.20
C ASP A 210 6.00 13.87 3.49
N LEU A 211 4.80 13.47 3.92
CA LEU A 211 4.19 13.93 5.17
C LEU A 211 5.01 13.44 6.38
N GLN A 212 5.47 12.19 6.34
CA GLN A 212 6.33 11.61 7.37
C GLN A 212 7.70 12.30 7.44
N VAL A 213 8.25 12.79 6.32
CA VAL A 213 9.49 13.58 6.33
C VAL A 213 9.26 14.95 6.96
N ILE A 214 8.23 15.68 6.52
CA ILE A 214 7.89 17.00 7.05
C ILE A 214 7.57 16.93 8.54
N ALA A 215 6.75 15.95 8.93
CA ALA A 215 6.41 15.71 10.31
C ALA A 215 7.60 15.15 11.09
N GLY A 216 8.40 14.24 10.52
CA GLY A 216 9.57 13.65 11.17
C GLY A 216 10.65 14.66 11.52
N GLU A 217 10.92 15.63 10.64
CA GLU A 217 11.89 16.71 10.89
C GLU A 217 11.43 17.68 11.98
N LEU A 218 10.12 17.90 12.13
CA LEU A 218 9.53 18.85 13.09
C LEU A 218 9.08 18.17 14.39
N SER A 219 8.80 16.88 14.31
CA SER A 219 8.55 15.93 15.40
C SER A 219 9.87 15.34 15.93
N LEU A 220 11.02 15.95 15.61
CA LEU A 220 12.29 15.76 16.31
C LEU A 220 12.17 16.25 17.76
N THR A 221 11.37 15.50 18.51
CA THR A 221 11.39 15.26 19.94
C THR A 221 10.58 13.98 20.17
N VAL A 222 10.92 12.90 19.46
CA VAL A 222 11.09 11.66 20.21
C VAL A 222 12.46 11.85 20.86
N PRO A 223 12.55 12.08 22.17
CA PRO A 223 13.85 12.05 22.83
C PRO A 223 14.49 10.72 22.44
N GLU A 224 15.71 10.74 21.89
CA GLU A 224 16.47 9.51 21.66
C GLU A 224 16.81 8.92 23.04
N ALA A 225 15.88 8.16 23.60
CA ALA A 225 16.11 7.37 24.80
C ALA A 225 17.27 6.41 24.54
N TYR A 226 17.38 5.93 23.29
CA TYR A 226 18.43 5.07 22.80
C TYR A 226 18.98 5.57 21.46
N SER A 227 20.30 5.69 21.33
CA SER A 227 20.96 5.95 20.04
C SER A 227 22.04 4.90 19.75
N LEU A 228 22.16 4.50 18.48
CA LEU A 228 23.10 3.47 18.04
C LEU A 228 24.51 4.06 17.90
N GLU A 229 25.46 3.59 18.71
CA GLU A 229 26.87 4.03 18.68
C GLU A 229 27.75 3.10 17.85
N TYR A 230 27.46 1.80 17.93
CA TYR A 230 28.29 0.79 17.30
C TYR A 230 27.45 -0.42 16.92
N LEU A 231 27.72 -0.94 15.73
CA LEU A 231 27.22 -2.21 15.24
C LEU A 231 28.37 -2.96 14.58
N GLY A 232 28.68 -4.14 15.10
CA GLY A 232 29.59 -5.09 14.47
C GLY A 232 28.83 -6.38 14.20
N THR A 233 28.82 -6.86 12.97
CA THR A 233 28.18 -8.13 12.62
C THR A 233 29.17 -9.11 12.02
N VAL A 234 28.96 -10.39 12.33
CA VAL A 234 29.67 -11.52 11.76
C VAL A 234 28.61 -12.48 11.23
N GLY A 235 28.64 -12.77 9.94
CA GLY A 235 27.65 -13.62 9.28
C GLY A 235 28.22 -14.27 8.03
N GLY A 236 27.67 -15.42 7.66
CA GLY A 236 28.15 -16.22 6.54
C GLY A 236 27.47 -17.59 6.50
N THR A 237 27.60 -18.28 5.38
CA THR A 237 27.01 -19.61 5.20
C THR A 237 27.68 -20.61 6.15
N GLY A 238 26.88 -21.26 7.01
CA GLY A 238 27.36 -22.31 7.93
C GLY A 238 27.99 -21.79 9.23
N ILE A 239 27.97 -20.48 9.48
CA ILE A 239 28.30 -19.89 10.79
C ILE A 239 27.03 -19.38 11.45
N ILE A 240 27.00 -19.34 12.78
CA ILE A 240 25.89 -18.73 13.53
C ILE A 240 26.03 -17.20 13.43
N PRO A 241 25.15 -16.50 12.72
CA PRO A 241 25.19 -15.05 12.62
C PRO A 241 25.13 -14.41 14.00
N THR A 242 26.05 -13.47 14.25
CA THR A 242 26.21 -12.79 15.53
C THR A 242 26.36 -11.30 15.30
N ALA A 243 25.75 -10.48 16.16
CA ALA A 243 25.90 -9.04 16.17
C ALA A 243 26.28 -8.55 17.56
N THR A 244 27.18 -7.57 17.63
CA THR A 244 27.51 -6.81 18.83
C THR A 244 27.05 -5.38 18.63
N VAL A 245 26.25 -4.89 19.56
CA VAL A 245 25.60 -3.58 19.49
C VAL A 245 26.01 -2.77 20.71
N LYS A 246 26.36 -1.48 20.51
CA LYS A 246 26.46 -0.50 21.59
C LYS A 246 25.42 0.58 21.37
N ILE A 247 24.65 0.85 22.42
CA ILE A 247 23.60 1.86 22.43
C ILE A 247 23.89 2.84 23.55
N ARG A 248 23.77 4.13 23.27
CA ARG A 248 23.78 5.18 24.28
C ARG A 248 22.38 5.38 24.83
N ARG A 249 22.25 5.40 26.15
CA ARG A 249 21.03 5.71 26.91
C ARG A 249 21.34 6.84 27.90
N GLY A 250 20.96 8.08 27.56
CA GLY A 250 21.41 9.25 28.32
C GLY A 250 22.93 9.41 28.26
N GLU A 251 23.60 9.44 29.42
CA GLU A 251 25.07 9.51 29.51
C GLU A 251 25.76 8.13 29.50
N GLN A 252 25.00 7.04 29.62
CA GLN A 252 25.55 5.69 29.69
C GLN A 252 25.61 5.03 28.32
N VAL A 253 26.66 4.24 28.07
CA VAL A 253 26.78 3.39 26.89
C VAL A 253 26.72 1.94 27.33
N VAL A 254 25.73 1.21 26.82
CA VAL A 254 25.51 -0.20 27.14
C VAL A 254 25.82 -1.04 25.91
N GLN A 255 26.44 -2.20 26.12
CA GLN A 255 26.83 -3.12 25.06
C GLN A 255 26.24 -4.50 25.31
N HIS A 256 25.73 -5.13 24.26
CA HIS A 256 25.33 -6.53 24.28
C HIS A 256 25.60 -7.19 22.92
N SER A 257 25.57 -8.52 22.90
CA SER A 257 25.65 -9.31 21.67
C SER A 257 24.45 -10.23 21.53
N GLY A 258 24.04 -10.51 20.31
CA GLY A 258 22.93 -11.40 19.99
C GLY A 258 23.29 -12.33 18.84
N CYS A 259 22.61 -13.47 18.75
CA CYS A 259 22.70 -14.40 17.63
C CYS A 259 21.31 -14.60 17.02
N GLY A 260 21.24 -14.93 15.73
CA GLY A 260 19.97 -15.14 15.02
C GLY A 260 20.19 -15.84 13.70
N ASP A 261 19.14 -16.02 12.91
CA ASP A 261 19.20 -16.68 11.60
C ASP A 261 19.89 -15.81 10.53
N GLY A 262 20.06 -14.52 10.83
CA GLY A 262 20.80 -13.57 10.01
C GLY A 262 21.39 -12.41 10.84
N PRO A 263 22.26 -11.58 10.24
CA PRO A 263 22.91 -10.48 10.96
C PRO A 263 21.92 -9.41 11.43
N VAL A 264 20.82 -9.21 10.70
CA VAL A 264 19.75 -8.28 11.07
C VAL A 264 19.02 -8.77 12.33
N GLU A 265 18.61 -10.04 12.36
CA GLU A 265 17.96 -10.61 13.53
C GLU A 265 18.90 -10.64 14.74
N ALA A 266 20.17 -11.01 14.54
CA ALA A 266 21.17 -10.99 15.58
C ALA A 266 21.32 -9.58 16.20
N ALA A 267 21.27 -8.52 15.38
CA ALA A 267 21.28 -7.15 15.83
C ALA A 267 20.00 -6.79 16.63
N TYR A 268 18.83 -7.23 16.19
CA TYR A 268 17.57 -7.01 16.90
C TYR A 268 17.56 -7.67 18.27
N ARG A 269 18.01 -8.91 18.38
CA ARG A 269 18.11 -9.60 19.67
C ARG A 269 19.11 -8.92 20.62
N ALA A 270 20.20 -8.36 20.10
CA ALA A 270 21.11 -7.54 20.90
C ALA A 270 20.46 -6.24 21.38
N ILE A 271 19.68 -5.56 20.52
CA ILE A 271 18.91 -4.35 20.88
C ILE A 271 17.85 -4.68 21.95
N ASP A 272 17.12 -5.79 21.79
CA ASP A 272 16.11 -6.24 22.75
C ASP A 272 16.74 -6.51 24.12
N ALA A 273 17.91 -7.16 24.15
CA ALA A 273 18.64 -7.43 25.39
C ALA A 273 19.13 -6.15 26.08
N ILE A 274 19.55 -5.12 25.32
CA ILE A 274 19.98 -3.83 25.89
C ILE A 274 18.79 -3.02 26.40
N THR A 275 17.70 -3.00 25.64
CA THR A 275 16.55 -2.12 25.90
C THR A 275 15.55 -2.73 26.87
N GLY A 276 15.56 -4.06 27.02
CA GLY A 276 14.56 -4.81 27.79
C GLY A 276 13.17 -4.82 27.14
N ILE A 277 13.06 -4.43 25.87
CA ILE A 277 11.80 -4.29 25.15
C ILE A 277 11.81 -5.27 23.97
N PRO A 278 11.43 -6.54 24.19
CA PRO A 278 11.42 -7.53 23.12
C PRO A 278 10.34 -7.17 22.10
N GLY A 279 10.73 -7.11 20.83
CA GLY A 279 9.82 -6.83 19.72
C GLY A 279 9.71 -8.01 18.76
N ARG A 280 8.49 -8.29 18.29
CA ARG A 280 8.28 -9.28 17.24
C ARG A 280 8.13 -8.58 15.90
N LEU A 281 9.11 -8.73 15.03
CA LEU A 281 9.06 -8.21 13.66
C LEU A 281 7.87 -8.84 12.90
N LYS A 282 7.03 -7.99 12.31
CA LYS A 282 5.89 -8.40 11.47
C LYS A 282 6.14 -8.12 10.01
N GLU A 283 6.71 -6.95 9.71
CA GLU A 283 7.02 -6.53 8.37
C GLU A 283 8.43 -5.95 8.32
N TYR A 284 9.14 -6.26 7.24
CA TYR A 284 10.48 -5.78 6.95
C TYR A 284 10.57 -5.50 5.46
N SER A 285 10.95 -4.27 5.12
CA SER A 285 11.18 -3.84 3.75
C SER A 285 12.46 -3.03 3.67
N ILE A 286 13.25 -3.26 2.63
CA ILE A 286 14.46 -2.49 2.36
C ILE A 286 14.46 -2.02 0.90
N ARG A 287 14.76 -0.74 0.70
CA ARG A 287 14.84 -0.13 -0.63
C ARG A 287 16.08 0.73 -0.77
N ALA A 288 16.63 0.77 -1.99
CA ALA A 288 17.68 1.72 -2.33
C ALA A 288 17.04 3.10 -2.56
N VAL A 289 17.54 4.12 -1.86
CA VAL A 289 17.09 5.51 -2.00
C VAL A 289 17.89 6.24 -3.07
N THR A 290 19.19 5.97 -3.14
CA THR A 290 20.11 6.56 -4.12
C THR A 290 20.69 5.49 -5.04
N LYS A 291 21.32 5.91 -6.14
CA LYS A 291 21.94 5.03 -7.13
C LYS A 291 23.46 5.07 -6.96
N GLY A 292 24.14 3.96 -7.22
CA GLY A 292 25.60 3.88 -7.15
C GLY A 292 26.07 2.74 -6.24
N LYS A 293 27.39 2.57 -6.13
CA LYS A 293 27.99 1.59 -5.19
C LYS A 293 27.91 2.05 -3.73
N ASP A 294 27.65 3.33 -3.54
CA ASP A 294 27.45 4.09 -2.31
C ASP A 294 25.96 4.39 -2.05
N ALA A 295 25.07 3.60 -2.68
CA ALA A 295 23.64 3.76 -2.50
C ALA A 295 23.24 3.66 -1.02
N ILE A 296 22.40 4.60 -0.58
CA ILE A 296 21.82 4.57 0.75
C ILE A 296 20.67 3.55 0.74
N GLY A 297 20.77 2.56 1.63
CA GLY A 297 19.69 1.65 1.95
C GLY A 297 18.78 2.27 3.00
N GLU A 298 17.47 2.24 2.75
CA GLU A 298 16.44 2.61 3.71
C GLU A 298 15.67 1.37 4.12
N ALA A 299 15.66 1.09 5.42
CA ALA A 299 14.91 0.01 6.04
C ALA A 299 13.66 0.56 6.73
N LEU A 300 12.55 -0.14 6.49
CA LEU A 300 11.24 0.09 7.10
C LEU A 300 10.86 -1.20 7.85
N VAL A 301 10.48 -1.05 9.11
CA VAL A 301 10.05 -2.18 9.95
C VAL A 301 8.71 -1.90 10.60
N VAL A 302 7.90 -2.94 10.76
CA VAL A 302 6.73 -2.93 11.65
C VAL A 302 6.98 -3.97 12.73
N VAL A 303 7.03 -3.51 13.97
CA VAL A 303 7.37 -4.33 15.14
C VAL A 303 6.18 -4.37 16.08
N ASP A 304 5.81 -5.57 16.50
CA ASP A 304 4.78 -5.82 17.51
C ASP A 304 5.43 -5.87 18.90
N PHE A 305 5.16 -4.86 19.72
CA PHE A 305 5.56 -4.78 21.12
C PHE A 305 4.33 -5.00 22.00
N ASP A 306 4.17 -6.22 22.52
CA ASP A 306 3.04 -6.61 23.39
C ASP A 306 1.66 -6.29 22.81
N GLY A 307 1.43 -6.63 21.53
CA GLY A 307 0.17 -6.41 20.82
C GLY A 307 0.06 -5.02 20.18
N GLN A 308 1.08 -4.17 20.30
CA GLN A 308 1.11 -2.84 19.69
C GLN A 308 2.05 -2.82 18.50
N LEU A 309 1.48 -2.60 17.31
CA LEU A 309 2.25 -2.41 16.09
C LEU A 309 2.84 -1.01 16.04
N ILE A 310 4.17 -0.93 15.96
CA ILE A 310 4.94 0.30 15.87
C ILE A 310 5.83 0.24 14.63
N SER A 311 5.76 1.27 13.80
CA SER A 311 6.62 1.43 12.63
C SER A 311 7.95 2.09 12.99
N GLY A 312 9.03 1.61 12.38
CA GLY A 312 10.38 2.13 12.53
C GLY A 312 11.05 2.37 11.18
N LYS A 313 11.89 3.41 11.12
CA LYS A 313 12.61 3.80 9.90
C LYS A 313 14.07 4.07 10.18
N GLY A 314 14.95 3.59 9.31
CA GLY A 314 16.39 3.77 9.42
C GLY A 314 17.06 3.79 8.06
N SER A 315 18.13 4.60 7.94
CA SER A 315 18.89 4.74 6.71
C SER A 315 20.38 4.68 6.99
N SER A 316 21.11 3.98 6.14
CA SER A 316 22.58 3.94 6.13
C SER A 316 23.07 3.46 4.76
N THR A 317 24.35 3.69 4.46
CA THR A 317 25.04 3.01 3.36
C THR A 317 25.25 1.52 3.65
N ASP A 318 25.18 1.11 4.92
CA ASP A 318 25.13 -0.29 5.35
C ASP A 318 23.68 -0.73 5.62
N ILE A 319 23.21 -1.74 4.88
CA ILE A 319 21.84 -2.26 4.99
C ILE A 319 21.51 -2.85 6.37
N ILE A 320 22.49 -3.42 7.06
CA ILE A 320 22.32 -4.02 8.39
C ILE A 320 22.22 -2.90 9.43
N GLU A 321 23.04 -1.85 9.28
CA GLU A 321 22.94 -0.66 10.14
C GLU A 321 21.63 0.09 9.93
N ALA A 322 21.19 0.27 8.67
CA ALA A 322 19.88 0.85 8.36
C ALA A 322 18.76 0.06 9.06
N SER A 323 18.83 -1.27 9.01
CA SER A 323 17.88 -2.17 9.67
C SER A 323 17.90 -2.02 11.19
N ALA A 324 19.08 -1.94 11.81
CA ALA A 324 19.24 -1.74 13.25
C ALA A 324 18.69 -0.37 13.69
N LYS A 325 18.97 0.70 12.94
CA LYS A 325 18.43 2.04 13.18
C LYS A 325 16.90 2.06 13.07
N ALA A 326 16.34 1.37 12.08
CA ALA A 326 14.90 1.28 11.90
C ALA A 326 14.22 0.62 13.11
N TYR A 327 14.78 -0.48 13.58
CA TYR A 327 14.29 -1.17 14.76
C TYR A 327 14.43 -0.33 16.04
N LEU A 328 15.59 0.31 16.24
CA LEU A 328 15.81 1.19 17.40
C LEU A 328 14.87 2.41 17.38
N ASN A 329 14.52 2.93 16.21
CA ASN A 329 13.50 3.96 16.05
C ASN A 329 12.12 3.48 16.52
N ALA A 330 11.72 2.25 16.18
CA ALA A 330 10.49 1.65 16.68
C ALA A 330 10.50 1.48 18.21
N VAL A 331 11.64 1.07 18.78
CA VAL A 331 11.81 0.97 20.25
C VAL A 331 11.66 2.34 20.92
N ASN A 332 12.32 3.39 20.40
CA ASN A 332 12.20 4.74 20.95
C ASN A 332 10.75 5.26 20.94
N LYS A 333 10.00 4.99 19.86
CA LYS A 333 8.56 5.30 19.78
C LYS A 333 7.76 4.52 20.83
N MET A 334 8.11 3.25 21.07
CA MET A 334 7.46 2.44 22.10
C MET A 334 7.73 2.96 23.52
N VAL A 335 8.96 3.37 23.81
CA VAL A 335 9.36 3.96 25.10
C VAL A 335 8.55 5.23 25.38
N MET A 336 8.45 6.12 24.39
CA MET A 336 7.67 7.34 24.47
C MET A 336 6.19 7.02 24.74
N LYS A 337 5.62 6.05 24.02
CA LYS A 337 4.21 5.64 24.16
C LYS A 337 3.89 5.01 25.51
N ARG A 338 4.82 4.23 26.09
CA ARG A 338 4.65 3.64 27.44
C ARG A 338 4.77 4.67 28.55
N GLY A 339 5.19 5.90 28.26
CA GLY A 339 5.39 6.95 29.28
C GLY A 339 6.43 6.55 30.34
N ILE A 340 7.34 5.62 30.02
CA ILE A 340 8.38 5.17 30.94
C ILE A 340 9.37 6.33 31.12
N LYS A 341 9.10 7.18 32.13
CA LYS A 341 10.16 7.94 32.79
C LYS A 341 11.08 6.95 33.48
N GLU A 342 12.38 7.12 33.25
CA GLU A 342 13.50 6.54 33.99
C GLU A 342 13.11 5.46 35.01
N VAL A 343 13.25 4.18 34.64
CA VAL A 343 13.54 3.18 35.66
C VAL A 343 14.93 3.52 36.18
N ARG A 344 14.99 4.20 37.32
CA ARG A 344 16.19 4.22 38.16
C ARG A 344 16.38 2.78 38.62
N ASP A 345 17.39 2.11 38.07
CA ASP A 345 17.86 0.88 38.68
C ASP A 345 18.46 1.24 40.03
N GLU A 346 17.78 0.83 41.10
CA GLU A 346 18.40 0.62 42.40
C GLU A 346 19.40 -0.52 42.23
N GLY A 347 20.69 -0.17 42.19
CA GLY A 347 21.77 -1.14 42.17
C GLY A 347 21.82 -1.94 43.48
N PRO A 348 22.52 -3.09 43.50
CA PRO A 348 22.83 -3.82 44.73
C PRO A 348 23.74 -3.04 45.67
#